data_AF-A0A645JFD4-F1
#
_entry.id   AF-A0A645JFD4-F1
#
_cell.length_a   1.000
_cell.length_b   1.000
_cell.length_c   1.000
_cell.angle_alpha   90.00
_cell.angle_beta   90.00
_cell.angle_gamma   90.00
#
_symmetry.space_group_name_H-M   'P 1'
#
loop_
_entity.id
_entity.type
_entity.pdbx_description
1 polymer ?
#
loop_
_entity_poly.entity_id
_entity_poly.type
_entity_poly.pdbx_seq_one_letter_code
_entity_poly.pdbx_strand_id
1 'polypeptide(L)'
;MEIVFDRSRTGDFNVYSYKVKQNYKEYVEYECPSSLDKKTEDKMMKIAAKVYASLGCRDMSRMDFRLSEDGEIFFIEINPLPGLAPGYSDFPMLCEFCGMDYDTLIYEIFLAAAKRYGFVGEARR
;
A
#
# COMPACT_ATOMS: atom_id res chain seq x y z
N MET A 1 -3.86 -5.25 -1.61
CA MET A 1 -5.18 -4.63 -1.32
C MET A 1 -5.74 -4.06 -2.60
N GLU A 2 -6.97 -4.43 -2.93
CA GLU A 2 -7.73 -3.91 -4.05
C GLU A 2 -8.85 -2.99 -3.55
N ILE A 3 -9.11 -1.90 -4.27
CA ILE A 3 -10.21 -0.97 -4.00
C ILE A 3 -11.37 -1.34 -4.92
N VAL A 4 -12.40 -1.96 -4.35
CA VAL A 4 -13.59 -2.39 -5.07
C VAL A 4 -14.62 -1.26 -5.04
N PHE A 5 -14.94 -0.69 -6.19
CA PHE A 5 -15.89 0.41 -6.33
C PHE A 5 -17.32 -0.13 -6.45
N ASP A 6 -18.23 0.38 -5.61
CA ASP A 6 -19.66 0.20 -5.84
C ASP A 6 -20.12 1.23 -6.89
N ARG A 7 -20.33 0.75 -8.14
CA ARG A 7 -20.77 1.59 -9.27
C ARG A 7 -22.09 2.32 -9.00
N SER A 8 -22.95 1.80 -8.13
CA SER A 8 -24.19 2.47 -7.76
C SER A 8 -23.96 3.73 -6.91
N ARG A 9 -22.78 3.86 -6.30
CA ARG A 9 -22.42 4.94 -5.36
C ARG A 9 -21.37 5.88 -5.93
N THR A 10 -20.52 5.42 -6.85
CA THR A 10 -19.39 6.21 -7.38
C THR A 10 -19.71 6.97 -8.66
N GLY A 11 -20.89 6.75 -9.25
CA GLY A 11 -21.32 7.40 -10.49
C GLY A 11 -20.64 6.80 -11.73
N ASP A 12 -20.48 7.61 -12.79
CA ASP A 12 -20.01 7.13 -14.10
C ASP A 12 -18.54 6.65 -14.12
N PHE A 13 -17.74 7.00 -13.10
CA PHE A 13 -16.31 6.69 -13.07
C PHE A 13 -15.86 6.06 -11.74
N ASN A 14 -15.08 4.98 -11.83
CA ASN A 14 -14.44 4.33 -10.71
C ASN A 14 -13.11 5.03 -10.38
N VAL A 15 -13.19 6.16 -9.68
CA VAL A 15 -12.02 6.96 -9.29
C VAL A 15 -11.95 7.12 -7.78
N TYR A 16 -10.79 6.83 -7.20
CA TYR A 16 -10.52 7.02 -5.77
C TYR A 16 -10.26 8.51 -5.45
N SER A 17 -11.28 9.34 -5.68
CA SER A 17 -11.22 10.79 -5.50
C SER A 17 -11.13 11.17 -4.02
N TYR A 18 -10.84 12.46 -3.75
CA TYR A 18 -10.87 12.99 -2.38
C TYR A 18 -12.18 12.69 -1.65
N LYS A 19 -13.34 12.89 -2.31
CA LYS A 19 -14.66 12.62 -1.72
C LYS A 19 -14.83 11.15 -1.34
N VAL A 20 -14.45 10.25 -2.25
CA VAL A 20 -14.48 8.80 -2.03
C VAL A 20 -13.57 8.43 -0.88
N LYS A 21 -12.33 8.92 -0.86
CA LYS A 21 -11.36 8.66 0.21
C LYS A 21 -11.84 9.15 1.59
N GLN A 22 -12.41 10.34 1.68
CA GLN A 22 -12.93 10.87 2.95
C GLN A 22 -14.08 10.03 3.51
N ASN A 23 -14.88 9.42 2.63
CA ASN A 23 -16.10 8.69 2.97
C ASN A 23 -15.99 7.23 2.52
N TYR A 24 -14.80 6.63 2.56
CA TYR A 24 -14.52 5.37 1.86
C TYR A 24 -15.51 4.24 2.21
N LYS A 25 -15.96 4.18 3.47
CA LYS A 25 -16.95 3.21 3.95
C LYS A 25 -18.30 3.27 3.22
N GLU A 26 -18.62 4.40 2.61
CA GLU A 26 -19.83 4.57 1.83
C GLU A 26 -19.66 4.13 0.38
N TYR A 27 -18.46 4.23 -0.20
CA TYR A 27 -18.26 4.17 -1.66
C TYR A 27 -17.43 2.96 -2.13
N VAL A 28 -16.58 2.40 -1.28
CA VAL A 28 -15.65 1.33 -1.65
C VAL A 28 -15.54 0.28 -0.56
N GLU A 29 -15.18 -0.93 -1.00
CA GLU A 29 -14.73 -2.01 -0.14
C GLU A 29 -13.25 -2.30 -0.42
N TYR A 30 -12.54 -2.77 0.60
CA TYR A 30 -11.16 -3.21 0.45
C TYR A 30 -11.10 -4.73 0.45
N GLU A 31 -10.55 -5.30 -0.62
CA GLU A 31 -10.18 -6.71 -0.66
C GLU A 31 -8.69 -6.85 -0.36
N CYS A 32 -8.37 -7.46 0.79
CA CYS A 32 -6.99 -7.73 1.17
C CYS A 32 -6.89 -9.08 1.91
N PRO A 33 -6.12 -10.05 1.38
CA PRO A 33 -5.40 -10.02 0.10
C PRO A 33 -6.36 -9.87 -1.09
N SER A 34 -5.89 -9.28 -2.19
CA SER A 34 -6.69 -9.14 -3.42
C SER A 34 -6.95 -10.51 -4.05
N SER A 35 -8.00 -10.63 -4.86
CA SER A 35 -8.37 -11.85 -5.58
C SER A 35 -7.52 -12.14 -6.84
N LEU A 36 -6.40 -11.43 -7.00
CA LEU A 36 -5.47 -11.58 -8.13
C LEU A 36 -4.85 -12.98 -8.19
N ASP A 37 -4.69 -13.49 -9.41
CA ASP A 37 -3.93 -14.71 -9.62
C ASP A 37 -2.44 -14.51 -9.31
N LYS A 38 -1.76 -15.61 -8.96
CA LYS A 38 -0.38 -15.57 -8.48
C LYS A 38 0.59 -14.96 -9.51
N LYS A 39 0.36 -15.17 -10.80
CA LYS A 39 1.23 -14.65 -11.87
C LYS A 39 1.11 -13.13 -11.97
N THR A 40 -0.10 -12.60 -11.85
CA THR A 40 -0.34 -11.15 -11.84
C THR A 40 0.24 -10.49 -10.58
N GLU A 41 0.02 -11.10 -9.41
CA GLU A 41 0.61 -10.63 -8.14
C GLU A 41 2.15 -10.59 -8.22
N ASP A 42 2.79 -11.67 -8.66
CA ASP A 42 4.25 -11.74 -8.77
C ASP A 42 4.81 -10.72 -9.77
N LYS A 43 4.08 -10.47 -10.87
CA LYS A 43 4.45 -9.42 -11.84
C LYS A 43 4.36 -8.04 -11.20
N MET A 44 3.28 -7.75 -10.47
CA MET A 44 3.09 -6.46 -9.78
C MET A 44 4.17 -6.24 -8.71
N MET A 45 4.50 -7.27 -7.91
CA MET A 45 5.57 -7.21 -6.90
C MET A 45 6.94 -6.94 -7.52
N LYS A 46 7.26 -7.54 -8.67
CA LYS A 46 8.51 -7.27 -9.41
C LYS A 46 8.57 -5.82 -9.90
N ILE A 47 7.45 -5.29 -10.41
CA ILE A 47 7.37 -3.89 -10.84
C ILE A 47 7.56 -2.96 -9.63
N ALA A 48 6.85 -3.22 -8.52
CA ALA A 48 6.94 -2.43 -7.31
C ALA A 48 8.38 -2.40 -6.75
N ALA A 49 9.04 -3.56 -6.63
CA ALA A 49 10.43 -3.64 -6.18
C ALA A 49 11.39 -2.86 -7.09
N LYS A 50 11.20 -2.95 -8.42
CA LYS A 50 12.02 -2.21 -9.39
C LYS A 50 11.81 -0.70 -9.25
N VAL A 51 10.56 -0.23 -9.15
CA VAL A 51 10.24 1.20 -8.97
C VAL A 51 10.82 1.71 -7.65
N TYR A 52 10.63 0.97 -6.56
CA TYR A 52 11.15 1.31 -5.23
C TYR A 52 12.65 1.57 -5.25
N ALA A 53 13.40 0.62 -5.82
CA ALA A 53 14.86 0.70 -5.93
C ALA A 53 15.29 1.84 -6.88
N SER A 54 14.61 2.00 -8.02
CA SER A 54 14.97 3.01 -9.02
C SER A 54 14.79 4.44 -8.50
N LEU A 55 13.85 4.65 -7.58
CA LEU A 55 13.56 5.96 -6.99
C LEU A 55 14.28 6.18 -5.65
N GLY A 56 15.13 5.25 -5.21
CA GLY A 56 15.88 5.39 -3.97
C GLY A 56 15.01 5.50 -2.73
N CYS A 57 13.82 4.89 -2.74
CA CYS A 57 12.93 4.87 -1.59
C CYS A 57 13.58 4.12 -0.42
N ARG A 58 13.18 4.47 0.80
CA ARG A 58 13.74 3.94 2.04
C ARG A 58 12.63 3.59 3.01
N ASP A 59 12.85 2.53 3.80
CA ASP A 59 11.96 1.97 4.82
C ASP A 59 10.61 1.45 4.30
N MET A 60 9.79 2.34 3.75
CA MET A 60 8.45 2.02 3.30
C MET A 60 8.01 2.94 2.17
N SER A 61 7.02 2.47 1.42
CA SER A 61 6.24 3.28 0.51
C SER A 61 4.95 2.54 0.20
N ARG A 62 3.87 3.28 -0.09
CA ARG A 62 2.71 2.72 -0.77
C ARG A 62 2.89 2.89 -2.28
N MET A 63 2.47 1.91 -3.07
CA MET A 63 2.42 2.05 -4.53
C MET A 63 1.03 1.72 -5.02
N ASP A 64 0.54 2.55 -5.93
CA ASP A 64 -0.79 2.43 -6.48
C ASP A 64 -0.69 2.02 -7.95
N PHE A 65 -1.43 0.97 -8.28
CA PHE A 65 -1.49 0.40 -9.62
C PHE A 65 -2.93 0.37 -10.11
N ARG A 66 -3.10 0.38 -11.43
CA ARG A 66 -4.34 0.03 -12.10
C ARG A 66 -4.12 -1.23 -12.93
N LEU A 67 -5.01 -2.20 -12.78
CA LEU A 67 -5.05 -3.40 -13.62
C LEU A 67 -6.16 -3.22 -14.65
N SER A 68 -5.88 -3.45 -15.94
CA SER A 68 -6.94 -3.52 -16.97
C SER A 68 -7.63 -4.88 -16.97
N GLU A 69 -8.77 -4.96 -17.66
CA GLU A 69 -9.51 -6.22 -17.87
C GLU A 69 -8.66 -7.27 -18.61
N ASP A 70 -7.74 -6.84 -19.48
CA ASP A 70 -6.81 -7.71 -20.21
C ASP A 70 -5.56 -8.13 -19.38
N GLY A 71 -5.49 -7.71 -18.11
CA GLY A 71 -4.38 -8.05 -17.20
C GLY A 71 -3.13 -7.17 -17.38
N GLU A 72 -3.25 -6.01 -18.04
CA GLU A 72 -2.15 -5.04 -18.11
C GLU A 72 -2.06 -4.22 -16.83
N ILE A 73 -0.84 -4.13 -16.28
CA ILE A 73 -0.55 -3.40 -15.04
C ILE A 73 0.00 -2.02 -15.39
N PHE A 74 -0.69 -0.98 -14.93
CA PHE A 74 -0.30 0.41 -15.04
C PHE A 74 0.12 0.94 -13.68
N PHE A 75 1.39 1.34 -13.55
CA PHE A 75 1.86 2.08 -12.38
C PHE A 75 1.27 3.50 -12.40
N ILE A 76 0.67 3.93 -11.28
CA ILE A 76 0.09 5.27 -11.13
C ILE A 76 1.08 6.16 -10.37
N GLU A 77 1.35 5.79 -9.12
CA GLU A 77 2.20 6.56 -8.23
C GLU A 77 2.92 5.69 -7.20
N ILE A 78 3.94 6.29 -6.60
CA ILE A 78 4.57 5.82 -5.36
C ILE A 78 4.45 6.93 -4.34
N ASN A 79 4.12 6.55 -3.11
CA ASN A 79 4.08 7.43 -1.96
C ASN A 79 5.12 6.96 -0.92
N PRO A 80 6.32 7.56 -0.87
CA PRO A 80 7.36 7.24 0.11
C PRO A 80 7.02 7.67 1.54
N LEU A 81 5.98 8.48 1.74
CA LEU A 81 5.48 8.90 3.05
C LEU A 81 3.95 8.73 3.07
N PRO A 82 3.45 7.49 3.08
CA PRO A 82 2.01 7.26 3.12
C PRO A 82 1.44 7.75 4.45
N GLY A 83 0.14 8.04 4.46
CA GLY A 83 -0.56 8.34 5.70
C GLY A 83 -0.47 7.17 6.70
N LEU A 84 -0.34 7.49 7.98
CA LEU A 84 -0.24 6.51 9.07
C LEU A 84 -1.39 6.58 10.07
N ALA A 85 -2.44 7.37 9.80
CA ALA A 85 -3.58 7.44 10.72
C ALA A 85 -4.33 6.09 10.75
N PRO A 86 -4.44 5.40 11.91
CA PRO A 86 -5.11 4.11 12.01
C PRO A 86 -6.61 4.23 11.70
N GLY A 87 -7.18 3.21 11.05
CA GLY A 87 -8.60 3.18 10.65
C GLY A 87 -9.00 4.14 9.52
N TYR A 88 -8.05 4.87 8.94
CA TYR A 88 -8.28 5.80 7.83
C TYR A 88 -7.24 5.68 6.71
N SER A 89 -5.95 5.56 7.06
CA SER A 89 -4.90 5.52 6.07
C SER A 89 -4.69 4.11 5.51
N ASP A 90 -4.58 4.02 4.19
CA ASP A 90 -4.47 2.75 3.46
C ASP A 90 -3.28 1.88 3.90
N PHE A 91 -2.16 2.50 4.28
CA PHE A 91 -0.94 1.76 4.60
C PHE A 91 -1.05 0.98 5.92
N PRO A 92 -1.46 1.58 7.07
CA PRO A 92 -1.83 0.83 8.26
C PRO A 92 -2.89 -0.25 8.03
N MET A 93 -3.95 0.05 7.28
CA MET A 93 -5.01 -0.93 6.98
C MET A 93 -4.45 -2.14 6.22
N LEU A 94 -3.59 -1.90 5.21
CA LEU A 94 -2.93 -2.95 4.46
C LEU A 94 -2.05 -3.83 5.35
N CYS A 95 -1.25 -3.23 6.23
CA CYS A 95 -0.43 -3.96 7.20
C CYS A 95 -1.28 -4.82 8.15
N GLU A 96 -2.38 -4.26 8.66
CA GLU A 96 -3.31 -4.97 9.54
C GLU A 96 -3.96 -6.17 8.83
N PHE A 97 -4.41 -5.99 7.59
CA PHE A 97 -4.92 -7.10 6.77
C PHE A 97 -3.88 -8.20 6.51
N CYS A 98 -2.59 -7.84 6.52
CA CYS A 98 -1.47 -8.78 6.42
C CYS A 98 -1.01 -9.33 7.78
N GLY A 99 -1.74 -9.07 8.87
CA GLY A 99 -1.45 -9.59 10.21
C GLY A 99 -0.42 -8.80 11.02
N MET A 100 -0.07 -7.59 10.60
CA MET A 100 0.81 -6.68 11.34
C MET A 100 -0.02 -5.59 12.01
N ASP A 101 -0.11 -5.62 13.35
CA ASP A 101 -0.79 -4.58 14.10
C ASP A 101 -0.08 -3.21 14.00
N TYR A 102 -0.81 -2.16 14.37
CA TYR A 102 -0.34 -0.79 14.24
C TYR A 102 0.92 -0.49 15.04
N ASP A 103 1.02 -0.98 16.28
CA ASP A 103 2.18 -0.72 17.13
C ASP A 103 3.44 -1.39 16.58
N THR A 104 3.29 -2.62 16.08
CA THR A 104 4.36 -3.35 15.36
C THR A 104 4.77 -2.59 14.10
N LEU A 105 3.82 -2.09 13.31
CA LEU A 105 4.12 -1.28 12.13
C LEU A 105 4.95 -0.04 12.47
N ILE A 106 4.52 0.75 13.45
CA ILE A 106 5.25 1.96 13.88
C ILE A 106 6.64 1.59 14.42
N TYR A 107 6.74 0.50 15.17
CA TYR A 107 8.01 -0.01 15.67
C TYR A 107 8.96 -0.41 14.54
N GLU A 108 8.50 -1.14 13.51
CA GLU A 108 9.31 -1.53 12.36
C GLU A 108 9.78 -0.32 11.54
N ILE A 109 8.92 0.69 11.34
CA ILE A 109 9.31 1.96 10.69
C ILE A 109 10.41 2.65 11.50
N PHE A 110 10.22 2.76 12.82
CA PHE A 110 11.22 3.34 13.71
C PHE A 110 12.54 2.55 13.65
N LEU A 111 12.49 1.22 13.72
CA LEU A 111 13.65 0.35 13.65
C LEU A 111 14.40 0.47 12.33
N ALA A 112 13.69 0.55 11.20
CA ALA A 112 14.30 0.72 9.88
C ALA A 112 15.10 2.03 9.81
N ALA A 113 14.50 3.13 10.29
CA ALA A 113 15.19 4.41 10.43
C ALA A 113 16.38 4.32 11.41
N ALA A 114 16.18 3.73 12.59
CA ALA A 114 17.20 3.61 13.62
C ALA A 114 18.43 2.81 13.13
N LYS A 115 18.21 1.71 12.39
CA LYS A 115 19.27 0.94 11.73
C LYS A 115 20.02 1.79 10.70
N ARG A 116 19.31 2.53 9.84
CA ARG A 116 19.94 3.40 8.83
C ARG A 116 20.84 4.48 9.46
N TYR A 117 20.44 5.03 10.60
CA TYR A 117 21.21 6.06 11.31
C TYR A 117 22.22 5.49 12.32
N GLY A 118 22.36 4.17 12.41
CA GLY A 118 23.35 3.52 13.29
C GLY A 118 22.98 3.53 14.78
N PHE A 119 21.72 3.79 15.12
CA PHE A 119 21.23 3.71 16.51
C PHE A 119 21.04 2.28 16.99
N VAL A 120 20.91 1.33 16.07
CA VAL A 120 20.84 -0.10 16.35
C VAL A 120 22.12 -0.75 15.81
N GLY A 121 23.09 -1.03 16.68
CA GLY A 121 24.30 -1.76 16.31
C GLY A 121 24.07 -3.27 16.24
N GLU A 122 24.92 -4.00 15.52
CA GLU A 122 25.11 -5.42 15.83
C GLU A 122 25.54 -5.52 17.29
N ALA A 123 24.88 -6.38 18.07
CA ALA A 123 25.31 -6.65 19.44
C ALA A 123 26.82 -6.93 19.41
N ARG A 124 27.62 -6.05 20.03
CA ARG A 124 29.05 -6.30 20.24
C ARG A 124 29.14 -7.60 21.03
N ARG A 125 29.48 -8.69 20.34
CA ARG A 125 29.87 -9.95 20.95
C ARG A 125 31.24 -9.80 21.58
#